data_AF-A0A1N6YGS3-F1
#
_entry.id   AF-A0A1N6YGS3-F1
#
_cell.length_a   1.000
_cell.length_b   1.000
_cell.length_c   1.000
_cell.angle_alpha   90.00
_cell.angle_beta   90.00
_cell.angle_gamma   90.00
#
_symmetry.space_group_name_H-M   'P 1'
#
loop_
_entity.id
_entity.type
_entity.pdbx_description
1 polymer ?
#
loop_
_entity_poly.entity_id
_entity_poly.type
_entity_poly.pdbx_seq_one_letter_code
_entity_poly.pdbx_strand_id
1 'polypeptide(L)'
;MGGQNESVRVVTENDTIGREAETVHPTDIAFVGPATATVIEDADFEGEAIQNRTVSYEMLREAGVNPGVAGRLRKEHSLSWSFESGNDLTDRSNKIRGLKDDERAWIAASSGDWEQQSTETATTDGSGDTEAEEAAWRDRSSPDPVTDVPEIDNQLANELAEAGITSVRSMAIADPERVADSLSFDFERVNRWRNAARDLL
;
A
#
# COMPACT_ATOMS: atom_id res chain seq x y z
N MET A 1 -75.90 -8.50 21.95
CA MET A 1 -74.62 -7.77 22.09
C MET A 1 -73.64 -8.75 22.72
N GLY A 2 -72.67 -9.34 22.06
CA GLY A 2 -71.70 -8.79 21.11
C GLY A 2 -70.34 -9.17 21.70
N GLY A 3 -69.67 -10.16 21.11
CA GLY A 3 -68.46 -10.79 21.63
C GLY A 3 -67.31 -9.81 21.79
N GLN A 4 -66.46 -10.08 22.79
CA GLN A 4 -65.16 -9.43 22.91
C GLN A 4 -64.09 -10.50 22.70
N ASN A 5 -63.21 -10.17 21.76
CA ASN A 5 -62.32 -11.05 21.05
C ASN A 5 -61.14 -11.54 21.90
N GLU A 6 -60.74 -12.75 21.55
CA GLU A 6 -59.40 -13.30 21.68
C GLU A 6 -58.31 -12.28 21.31
N SER A 7 -57.24 -12.25 22.11
CA SER A 7 -55.90 -12.06 21.56
C SER A 7 -54.93 -12.95 22.30
N VAL A 8 -54.56 -13.96 21.53
CA VAL A 8 -53.57 -15.00 21.70
C VAL A 8 -52.22 -14.44 22.14
N ARG A 9 -51.56 -15.25 22.98
CA ARG A 9 -50.18 -15.21 23.44
C ARG A 9 -49.19 -14.90 22.31
N VAL A 10 -48.17 -14.07 22.59
CA VAL A 10 -46.76 -14.47 22.46
C VAL A 10 -45.99 -13.67 23.51
N VAL A 11 -45.78 -14.25 24.69
CA VAL A 11 -44.62 -13.86 25.50
C VAL A 11 -43.44 -14.45 24.74
N THR A 12 -42.68 -13.62 24.04
CA THR A 12 -41.43 -14.06 23.45
C THR A 12 -40.46 -14.26 24.60
N GLU A 13 -40.52 -15.46 25.18
CA GLU A 13 -39.41 -16.08 25.87
C GLU A 13 -38.23 -16.08 24.89
N ASN A 14 -37.42 -15.01 24.91
CA ASN A 14 -36.04 -15.11 24.44
C ASN A 14 -35.26 -15.85 25.53
N ASP A 15 -35.55 -17.14 25.64
CA ASP A 15 -34.64 -18.19 26.09
C ASP A 15 -33.55 -18.31 24.99
N THR A 16 -32.73 -17.27 24.84
CA THR A 16 -31.44 -17.44 24.19
C THR A 16 -30.51 -17.99 25.24
N ILE A 17 -30.51 -19.33 25.30
CA ILE A 17 -29.41 -20.20 25.65
C ILE A 17 -28.13 -19.38 25.86
N GLY A 18 -27.78 -19.18 27.12
CA GLY A 18 -26.48 -18.68 27.53
C GLY A 18 -25.41 -19.62 26.99
N ARG A 19 -24.97 -19.38 25.75
CA ARG A 19 -23.57 -19.53 25.43
C ARG A 19 -22.92 -18.49 26.33
N GLU A 20 -22.35 -18.95 27.42
CA GLU A 20 -21.39 -18.18 28.20
C GLU A 20 -20.41 -17.66 27.15
N ALA A 21 -20.60 -16.40 26.70
CA ALA A 21 -19.62 -15.77 25.86
C ALA A 21 -18.39 -15.80 26.76
N GLU A 22 -17.39 -16.58 26.38
CA GLU A 22 -16.08 -16.50 27.00
C GLU A 22 -15.61 -15.09 26.70
N THR A 23 -15.99 -14.15 27.57
CA THR A 23 -15.75 -12.73 27.39
C THR A 23 -14.26 -12.58 27.37
N VAL A 24 -13.71 -12.35 26.18
CA VAL A 24 -12.29 -12.06 26.05
C VAL A 24 -12.05 -10.81 26.89
N HIS A 25 -11.32 -10.99 27.99
CA HIS A 25 -10.96 -9.85 28.82
C HIS A 25 -10.09 -8.93 27.97
N PRO A 26 -10.30 -7.61 27.96
CA PRO A 26 -9.55 -6.72 27.08
C PRO A 26 -8.04 -6.83 27.28
N THR A 27 -7.57 -7.16 28.49
CA THR A 27 -6.15 -7.43 28.78
C THR A 27 -5.58 -8.70 28.15
N ASP A 28 -6.41 -9.64 27.68
CA ASP A 28 -5.94 -10.82 26.94
C ASP A 28 -5.58 -10.49 25.48
N ILE A 29 -5.94 -9.28 25.02
CA ILE A 29 -5.64 -8.82 23.66
C ILE A 29 -4.21 -8.30 23.60
N ALA A 30 -3.49 -8.70 22.55
CA ALA A 30 -2.13 -8.26 22.31
C ALA A 30 -2.03 -6.72 22.35
N PHE A 31 -1.08 -6.23 23.13
CA PHE A 31 -0.79 -4.81 23.33
C PHE A 31 -1.83 -4.00 24.13
N VAL A 32 -2.86 -4.65 24.69
CA VAL A 32 -3.80 -4.01 25.62
C VAL A 32 -3.27 -4.17 27.06
N GLY A 33 -2.73 -3.07 27.60
CA GLY A 33 -2.39 -3.00 29.02
C GLY A 33 -3.61 -2.64 29.89
N PRO A 34 -3.51 -2.72 31.22
CA PRO A 34 -4.62 -2.43 32.14
C PRO A 34 -5.23 -1.04 31.95
N ALA A 35 -4.42 -0.02 31.63
CA ALA A 35 -4.93 1.33 31.35
C ALA A 35 -5.74 1.39 30.04
N THR A 36 -5.35 0.64 29.01
CA THR A 36 -6.11 0.56 27.75
C THR A 36 -7.35 -0.32 27.93
N ALA A 37 -7.27 -1.35 28.77
CA ALA A 37 -8.40 -2.21 29.09
C ALA A 37 -9.54 -1.40 29.70
N THR A 38 -9.28 -0.56 30.71
CA THR A 38 -10.30 0.33 31.28
C THR A 38 -10.94 1.26 30.25
N VAL A 39 -10.17 1.73 29.27
CA VAL A 39 -10.70 2.56 28.18
C VAL A 39 -11.61 1.76 27.25
N ILE A 40 -11.26 0.50 26.97
CA ILE A 40 -12.09 -0.40 26.16
C ILE A 40 -13.35 -0.82 26.93
N GLU A 41 -13.25 -1.03 28.25
CA GLU A 41 -14.40 -1.36 29.11
C GLU A 41 -15.43 -0.22 29.22
N ASP A 42 -14.99 1.04 29.10
CA ASP A 42 -15.87 2.22 29.05
C ASP A 42 -16.43 2.49 27.64
N ALA A 43 -15.88 1.85 26.61
CA ALA A 43 -16.28 2.04 25.23
C ALA A 43 -17.57 1.25 24.88
N ASP A 44 -18.20 1.63 23.77
CA ASP A 44 -19.38 0.94 23.22
C ASP A 44 -19.06 -0.42 22.57
N PHE A 45 -17.80 -0.88 22.66
CA PHE A 45 -17.33 -2.13 22.08
C PHE A 45 -16.45 -2.90 23.05
N GLU A 46 -16.59 -4.22 23.05
CA GLU A 46 -15.83 -5.12 23.91
C GLU A 46 -14.53 -5.59 23.26
N GLY A 47 -13.68 -6.24 24.05
CA GLY A 47 -12.44 -6.83 23.57
C GLY A 47 -12.62 -7.84 22.42
N GLU A 48 -13.71 -8.60 22.42
CA GLU A 48 -14.04 -9.55 21.35
C GLU A 48 -14.22 -8.85 19.99
N ALA A 49 -14.75 -7.62 19.99
CA ALA A 49 -14.95 -6.84 18.77
C ALA A 49 -13.63 -6.48 18.07
N ILE A 50 -12.54 -6.34 18.84
CA ILE A 50 -11.20 -6.12 18.31
C ILE A 50 -10.67 -7.41 17.64
N GLN A 51 -10.90 -8.57 18.23
CA GLN A 51 -10.50 -9.85 17.64
C GLN A 51 -11.29 -10.20 16.37
N ASN A 52 -12.60 -9.94 16.42
CA ASN A 52 -13.53 -10.16 15.31
C ASN A 52 -13.42 -9.09 14.20
N ARG A 53 -12.54 -8.09 14.38
CA ARG A 53 -12.26 -7.03 13.40
C ARG A 53 -13.48 -6.16 13.07
N THR A 54 -14.40 -6.03 14.01
CA THR A 54 -15.59 -5.17 13.90
C THR A 54 -15.32 -3.75 14.43
N VAL A 55 -14.14 -3.51 15.00
CA VAL A 55 -13.67 -2.20 15.46
C VAL A 55 -12.69 -1.61 14.44
N SER A 56 -12.79 -0.30 14.20
CA SER A 56 -11.84 0.44 13.35
C SER A 56 -10.84 1.26 14.15
N TYR A 57 -9.77 1.72 13.50
CA TYR A 57 -8.77 2.60 14.12
C TYR A 57 -9.39 3.90 14.68
N GLU A 58 -10.32 4.53 13.94
CA GLU A 58 -11.01 5.73 14.43
C GLU A 58 -11.85 5.42 15.68
N MET A 59 -12.59 4.31 15.70
CA MET A 59 -13.35 3.90 16.89
C MET A 59 -12.46 3.71 18.13
N LEU A 60 -11.27 3.11 17.97
CA LEU A 60 -10.29 3.02 19.06
C LEU A 60 -9.84 4.41 19.53
N ARG A 61 -9.60 5.33 18.59
CA ARG A 61 -9.14 6.68 18.90
C ARG A 61 -10.22 7.55 19.55
N GLU A 62 -11.48 7.39 19.11
CA GLU A 62 -12.66 8.07 19.65
C GLU A 62 -12.99 7.58 21.06
N ALA A 63 -12.82 6.28 21.33
CA ALA A 63 -12.89 5.72 22.67
C ALA A 63 -11.77 6.25 23.60
N GLY A 64 -10.75 6.93 23.06
CA GLY A 64 -9.65 7.49 23.84
C GLY A 64 -8.45 6.55 24.02
N VAL A 65 -8.38 5.46 23.25
CA VAL A 65 -7.19 4.59 23.23
C VAL A 65 -5.98 5.38 22.75
N ASN A 66 -4.85 5.21 23.43
CA ASN A 66 -3.60 5.87 23.05
C ASN A 66 -3.26 5.58 21.56
N PRO A 67 -2.90 6.61 20.76
CA PRO A 67 -2.70 6.45 19.31
C PRO A 67 -1.61 5.43 18.95
N GLY A 68 -0.58 5.28 19.79
CA GLY A 68 0.47 4.28 19.58
C GLY A 68 0.01 2.86 19.85
N VAL A 69 -0.95 2.67 20.77
CA VAL A 69 -1.57 1.36 21.05
C VAL A 69 -2.61 1.04 19.98
N ALA A 70 -3.47 2.00 19.62
CA ALA A 70 -4.43 1.84 18.52
C ALA A 70 -3.73 1.51 17.19
N GLY A 71 -2.58 2.14 16.92
CA GLY A 71 -1.77 1.83 15.74
C GLY A 71 -1.15 0.42 15.76
N ARG A 72 -0.81 -0.11 16.94
CA ARG A 72 -0.34 -1.50 17.09
C ARG A 72 -1.49 -2.50 16.94
N LEU A 73 -2.62 -2.26 17.60
CA LEU A 73 -3.83 -3.07 17.49
C LEU A 73 -4.31 -3.18 16.04
N ARG A 74 -4.30 -2.07 15.30
CA ARG A 74 -4.64 -2.07 13.88
C ARG A 74 -3.76 -3.01 13.06
N LYS A 75 -2.43 -2.97 13.27
CA LYS A 75 -1.48 -3.81 12.53
C LYS A 75 -1.64 -5.29 12.89
N GLU A 76 -1.79 -5.58 14.17
CA GLU A 76 -1.92 -6.96 14.68
C GLU A 76 -3.23 -7.61 14.24
N HIS A 77 -4.35 -6.93 14.48
CA HIS A 77 -5.69 -7.46 14.19
C HIS A 77 -6.18 -7.11 12.78
N SER A 78 -5.33 -6.48 11.96
CA SER A 78 -5.66 -6.03 10.59
C SER A 78 -6.96 -5.21 10.54
N LEU A 79 -7.14 -4.31 11.51
CA LEU A 79 -8.35 -3.50 11.63
C LEU A 79 -8.46 -2.49 10.49
N SER A 80 -9.69 -2.25 10.03
CA SER A 80 -10.01 -1.17 9.09
C SER A 80 -9.65 0.19 9.69
N TRP A 81 -9.27 1.15 8.84
CA TRP A 81 -9.00 2.50 9.30
C TRP A 81 -10.28 3.20 9.80
N SER A 82 -11.40 2.98 9.11
CA SER A 82 -12.75 3.47 9.42
C SER A 82 -13.81 2.58 8.75
N PHE A 83 -15.05 2.54 9.27
CA PHE A 83 -16.15 1.70 8.72
C PHE A 83 -17.09 2.42 7.73
N GLU A 84 -16.93 3.73 7.50
CA GLU A 84 -17.81 4.51 6.62
C GLU A 84 -17.03 5.13 5.43
N SER A 85 -16.87 4.35 4.36
CA SER A 85 -16.35 4.83 3.09
C SER A 85 -17.47 5.48 2.27
N GLY A 86 -17.80 6.73 2.60
CA GLY A 86 -18.75 7.53 1.82
C GLY A 86 -18.55 9.04 1.95
N ASN A 87 -18.08 9.52 3.10
CA ASN A 87 -17.87 10.96 3.36
C ASN A 87 -16.44 11.34 3.79
N ASP A 88 -15.54 10.36 3.96
CA ASP A 88 -14.13 10.57 4.38
C ASP A 88 -13.36 11.48 3.42
N LEU A 89 -13.62 11.36 2.10
CA LEU A 89 -12.98 12.22 1.10
C LEU A 89 -13.38 13.69 1.27
N THR A 90 -14.65 14.01 1.49
CA THR A 90 -15.15 15.39 1.57
C THR A 90 -14.63 16.09 2.83
N ASP A 91 -14.62 15.40 3.97
CA ASP A 91 -14.10 15.96 5.23
C ASP A 91 -12.58 16.14 5.19
N ARG A 92 -11.85 15.15 4.64
CA ARG A 92 -10.40 15.23 4.44
C ARG A 92 -9.99 16.31 3.45
N SER A 93 -10.79 16.52 2.40
CA SER A 93 -10.61 17.63 1.45
C SER A 93 -10.74 18.99 2.15
N ASN A 94 -11.70 19.14 3.06
CA ASN A 94 -11.85 20.35 3.87
C ASN A 94 -10.76 20.51 4.93
N LYS A 95 -10.18 19.41 5.42
CA LYS A 95 -9.07 19.41 6.40
C LYS A 95 -7.76 19.94 5.80
N ILE A 96 -7.59 19.89 4.48
CA ILE A 96 -6.44 20.50 3.77
C ILE A 96 -6.66 22.01 3.67
N ARG A 97 -6.23 22.73 4.70
CA ARG A 97 -6.16 24.19 4.68
C ARG A 97 -4.94 24.63 3.86
N GLY A 98 -5.15 25.19 2.67
CA GLY A 98 -4.10 25.90 1.93
C GLY A 98 -3.96 25.62 0.43
N LEU A 99 -4.98 25.11 -0.25
CA LEU A 99 -4.94 25.01 -1.72
C LEU A 99 -5.01 26.43 -2.31
N LYS A 100 -3.96 26.85 -3.03
CA LYS A 100 -3.92 28.18 -3.66
C LYS A 100 -4.84 28.21 -4.88
N ASP A 101 -5.20 29.41 -5.34
CA ASP A 101 -6.11 29.64 -6.47
C ASP A 101 -5.66 28.89 -7.75
N ASP A 102 -4.36 28.82 -7.99
CA ASP A 102 -3.73 28.06 -9.08
C ASP A 102 -4.05 26.56 -9.06
N GLU A 103 -4.11 25.95 -7.87
CA GLU A 103 -4.41 24.52 -7.72
C GLU A 103 -5.91 24.24 -7.93
N ARG A 104 -6.80 25.19 -7.57
CA ARG A 104 -8.24 25.10 -7.86
C ARG A 104 -8.53 25.18 -9.35
N ALA A 105 -7.80 26.02 -10.09
CA ALA A 105 -7.91 26.10 -11.53
C ALA A 105 -7.51 24.79 -12.22
N TRP A 106 -6.46 24.12 -11.71
CA TRP A 106 -6.00 22.84 -12.25
C TRP A 106 -7.01 21.69 -12.04
N ILE A 107 -7.70 21.65 -10.89
CA ILE A 107 -8.74 20.64 -10.62
C ILE A 107 -9.95 20.82 -11.53
N ALA A 108 -10.40 22.06 -11.75
CA ALA A 108 -11.54 22.34 -12.63
C ALA A 108 -11.26 22.00 -14.11
N ALA A 109 -10.01 22.22 -14.56
CA ALA A 109 -9.58 21.79 -15.88
C ALA A 109 -9.52 20.26 -16.00
N SER A 110 -9.13 19.56 -14.94
CA SER A 110 -9.01 18.10 -14.93
C SER A 110 -10.35 17.37 -14.71
N SER A 111 -11.40 18.00 -14.20
CA SER A 111 -12.69 17.33 -13.93
C SER A 111 -13.62 17.22 -15.13
N GLY A 112 -13.34 17.94 -16.24
CA GLY A 112 -14.22 17.99 -17.41
C GLY A 112 -13.85 17.07 -18.57
N ASP A 113 -12.64 16.48 -18.56
CA ASP A 113 -12.07 15.78 -19.72
C ASP A 113 -12.09 14.23 -19.59
N TRP A 114 -12.65 13.67 -18.52
CA TRP A 114 -12.74 12.21 -18.36
C TRP A 114 -14.06 11.62 -18.87
N GLU A 115 -15.13 12.40 -18.96
CA GLU A 115 -16.46 11.93 -19.37
C GLU A 115 -16.68 11.97 -20.90
N GLN A 116 -15.83 12.69 -21.64
CA GLN A 116 -16.00 12.90 -23.09
C GLN A 116 -15.19 11.91 -23.95
N GLN A 117 -14.38 11.02 -23.35
CA GLN A 117 -13.55 10.04 -24.09
C GLN A 117 -14.12 8.61 -24.12
N SER A 118 -15.36 8.39 -23.66
CA SER A 118 -15.96 7.06 -23.57
C SER A 118 -16.77 6.61 -24.80
N THR A 119 -16.59 7.21 -25.98
CA THR A 119 -17.25 6.71 -27.21
C THR A 119 -16.39 6.85 -28.47
N GLU A 120 -15.12 6.45 -28.38
CA GLU A 120 -14.44 5.89 -29.55
C GLU A 120 -13.93 4.51 -29.18
N THR A 121 -14.46 3.52 -29.89
CA THR A 121 -14.12 2.10 -29.81
C THR A 121 -12.61 1.89 -29.95
N ALA A 122 -11.90 1.77 -28.83
CA ALA A 122 -10.56 1.22 -28.80
C ALA A 122 -10.68 -0.31 -28.91
N THR A 123 -10.60 -0.83 -30.13
CA THR A 123 -10.34 -2.26 -30.34
C THR A 123 -8.88 -2.49 -29.97
N THR A 124 -8.63 -2.92 -28.73
CA THR A 124 -7.32 -3.45 -28.34
C THR A 124 -7.28 -4.91 -28.75
N ASP A 125 -6.95 -5.17 -30.01
CA ASP A 125 -6.54 -6.52 -30.42
C ASP A 125 -5.17 -6.76 -29.77
N GLY A 126 -5.11 -7.64 -28.77
CA GLY A 126 -3.97 -7.90 -27.90
C GLY A 126 -2.76 -8.49 -28.62
N SER A 127 -2.23 -7.75 -29.58
CA SER A 127 -1.13 -8.10 -30.45
C SER A 127 0.10 -7.27 -30.06
N GLY A 128 0.83 -7.72 -29.03
CA GLY A 128 2.30 -7.62 -28.95
C GLY A 128 2.99 -6.26 -28.78
N ASP A 129 2.31 -5.13 -28.56
CA ASP A 129 2.98 -3.82 -28.42
C ASP A 129 3.33 -3.44 -26.97
N THR A 130 2.78 -4.15 -25.97
CA THR A 130 3.00 -3.82 -24.55
C THR A 130 4.47 -3.94 -24.14
N GLU A 131 5.25 -4.84 -24.75
CA GLU A 131 6.68 -5.00 -24.44
C GLU A 131 7.54 -3.84 -24.98
N ALA A 132 7.20 -3.29 -26.14
CA ALA A 132 7.91 -2.16 -26.74
C ALA A 132 7.61 -0.85 -26.00
N GLU A 133 6.36 -0.65 -25.60
CA GLU A 133 5.95 0.51 -24.81
C GLU A 133 6.50 0.47 -23.38
N GLU A 134 6.53 -0.71 -22.73
CA GLU A 134 7.15 -0.88 -21.41
C GLU A 134 8.68 -0.71 -21.48
N ALA A 135 9.33 -1.18 -22.56
CA ALA A 135 10.76 -0.95 -22.79
C ALA A 135 11.09 0.54 -22.92
N ALA A 136 10.26 1.32 -23.61
CA ALA A 136 10.45 2.77 -23.75
C ALA A 136 10.27 3.54 -22.42
N TRP A 137 9.47 3.00 -21.49
CA TRP A 137 9.31 3.60 -20.15
C TRP A 137 10.47 3.23 -19.22
N ARG A 138 11.01 2.01 -19.34
CA ARG A 138 12.26 1.64 -18.67
C ARG A 138 13.44 2.45 -19.21
N ASP A 139 13.54 2.63 -20.52
CA ASP A 139 14.60 3.42 -21.17
C ASP A 139 14.67 4.86 -20.64
N ARG A 140 13.52 5.53 -20.48
CA ARG A 140 13.46 6.89 -19.92
C ARG A 140 13.73 7.01 -18.42
N SER A 141 13.62 5.92 -17.66
CA SER A 141 13.80 5.92 -16.20
C SER A 141 15.05 5.14 -15.75
N SER A 142 15.76 4.53 -16.68
CA SER A 142 16.92 3.70 -16.36
C SER A 142 18.15 4.59 -16.22
N PRO A 143 18.96 4.40 -15.16
CA PRO A 143 20.30 4.97 -15.11
C PRO A 143 21.09 4.65 -16.39
N ASP A 144 22.01 5.54 -16.78
CA ASP A 144 22.82 5.43 -18.01
C ASP A 144 23.29 3.98 -18.21
N PRO A 145 22.90 3.33 -19.31
CA PRO A 145 23.10 1.90 -19.49
C PRO A 145 24.59 1.57 -19.59
N VAL A 146 25.00 0.40 -19.11
CA VAL A 146 26.43 -0.01 -19.13
C VAL A 146 27.04 -0.07 -20.53
N THR A 147 26.20 -0.15 -21.58
CA THR A 147 26.59 -0.05 -23.00
C THR A 147 27.13 1.32 -23.41
N ASP A 148 26.94 2.37 -22.60
CA ASP A 148 27.53 3.70 -22.88
C ASP A 148 29.05 3.73 -22.58
N VAL A 149 29.55 2.77 -21.79
CA VAL A 149 30.98 2.61 -21.53
C VAL A 149 31.68 2.14 -22.82
N PRO A 150 32.74 2.83 -23.28
CA PRO A 150 33.48 2.42 -24.46
C PRO A 150 34.08 1.00 -24.29
N GLU A 151 34.09 0.22 -25.37
CA GLU A 151 34.48 -1.20 -25.40
C GLU A 151 33.46 -2.18 -24.76
N ILE A 152 32.24 -1.73 -24.41
CA ILE A 152 31.14 -2.60 -23.95
C ILE A 152 30.03 -2.71 -25.00
N ASP A 153 29.93 -3.87 -25.63
CA ASP A 153 28.86 -4.20 -26.59
C ASP A 153 27.62 -4.77 -25.88
N ASN A 154 26.49 -4.88 -26.59
CA ASN A 154 25.26 -5.48 -26.04
C ASN A 154 25.43 -6.91 -25.50
N GLN A 155 26.29 -7.73 -26.13
CA GLN A 155 26.58 -9.08 -25.64
C GLN A 155 27.29 -9.02 -24.28
N LEU A 156 28.30 -8.16 -24.17
CA LEU A 156 29.06 -7.98 -22.95
C LEU A 156 28.24 -7.31 -21.83
N ALA A 157 27.32 -6.41 -22.19
CA ALA A 157 26.35 -5.85 -21.26
C ALA A 157 25.41 -6.92 -20.68
N ASN A 158 25.03 -7.93 -21.46
CA ASN A 158 24.26 -9.07 -20.96
C ASN A 158 25.07 -9.91 -19.97
N GLU A 159 26.35 -10.18 -20.28
CA GLU A 159 27.27 -10.89 -19.37
C GLU A 159 27.48 -10.10 -18.06
N LEU A 160 27.62 -8.77 -18.14
CA LEU A 160 27.71 -7.89 -16.96
C LEU A 160 26.42 -7.84 -16.14
N ALA A 161 25.26 -7.96 -16.79
CA ALA A 161 23.98 -8.06 -16.11
C ALA A 161 23.87 -9.33 -15.25
N GLU A 162 24.56 -10.42 -15.61
CA GLU A 162 24.65 -11.64 -14.76
C GLU A 162 25.38 -11.36 -13.44
N ALA A 163 26.32 -10.41 -13.42
CA ALA A 163 26.98 -9.91 -12.21
C ALA A 163 26.20 -8.77 -11.52
N GLY A 164 25.02 -8.41 -12.02
CA GLY A 164 24.19 -7.31 -11.50
C GLY A 164 24.67 -5.92 -11.93
N ILE A 165 25.50 -5.82 -12.96
CA ILE A 165 26.04 -4.56 -13.48
C ILE A 165 25.28 -4.19 -14.76
N THR A 166 24.27 -3.35 -14.62
CA THR A 166 23.40 -2.94 -15.73
C THR A 166 23.57 -1.47 -16.14
N SER A 167 24.40 -0.69 -15.42
CA SER A 167 24.51 0.77 -15.60
C SER A 167 25.94 1.28 -15.42
N VAL A 168 26.27 2.40 -16.06
CA VAL A 168 27.57 3.12 -15.95
C VAL A 168 27.93 3.35 -14.49
N ARG A 169 26.99 3.87 -13.68
CA ARG A 169 27.20 4.10 -12.25
C ARG A 169 27.52 2.81 -11.48
N SER A 170 26.85 1.71 -11.81
CA SER A 170 27.09 0.41 -11.17
C SER A 170 28.48 -0.11 -11.52
N MET A 171 28.90 0.05 -12.79
CA MET A 171 30.24 -0.32 -13.26
C MET A 171 31.35 0.52 -12.60
N ALA A 172 31.12 1.81 -12.40
CA ALA A 172 32.08 2.74 -11.78
C ALA A 172 32.39 2.42 -10.30
N ILE A 173 31.38 1.93 -9.55
CA ILE A 173 31.51 1.56 -8.13
C ILE A 173 31.82 0.08 -7.91
N ALA A 174 31.64 -0.77 -8.93
CA ALA A 174 31.91 -2.19 -8.86
C ALA A 174 33.37 -2.47 -8.48
N ASP A 175 33.56 -3.63 -7.85
CA ASP A 175 34.88 -4.15 -7.51
C ASP A 175 35.43 -4.96 -8.70
N PRO A 176 36.52 -4.51 -9.35
CA PRO A 176 37.00 -5.13 -10.59
C PRO A 176 37.56 -6.53 -10.39
N GLU A 177 38.10 -6.86 -9.20
CA GLU A 177 38.60 -8.21 -8.90
C GLU A 177 37.42 -9.19 -8.81
N ARG A 178 36.36 -8.80 -8.10
CA ARG A 178 35.15 -9.61 -7.96
C ARG A 178 34.42 -9.82 -9.28
N VAL A 179 34.35 -8.80 -10.14
CA VAL A 179 33.68 -8.91 -11.45
C VAL A 179 34.49 -9.78 -12.41
N ALA A 180 35.82 -9.63 -12.42
CA ALA A 180 36.72 -10.46 -13.19
C ALA A 180 36.62 -11.94 -12.78
N ASP A 181 36.60 -12.22 -11.49
CA ASP A 181 36.42 -13.58 -10.95
C ASP A 181 35.04 -14.16 -11.32
N SER A 182 33.97 -13.40 -11.07
CA SER A 182 32.59 -13.87 -11.29
C SER A 182 32.25 -14.14 -12.76
N LEU A 183 32.82 -13.38 -13.69
CA LEU A 183 32.57 -13.51 -15.13
C LEU A 183 33.74 -14.17 -15.88
N SER A 184 34.78 -14.62 -15.15
CA SER A 184 36.01 -15.16 -15.73
C SER A 184 36.65 -14.23 -16.79
N PHE A 185 36.57 -12.92 -16.56
CA PHE A 185 37.21 -11.90 -17.39
C PHE A 185 38.60 -11.54 -16.90
N ASP A 186 39.39 -10.94 -17.79
CA ASP A 186 40.68 -10.38 -17.44
C ASP A 186 40.52 -9.14 -16.54
N PHE A 187 41.25 -9.11 -15.42
CA PHE A 187 41.18 -8.02 -14.44
C PHE A 187 41.53 -6.65 -15.04
N GLU A 188 42.56 -6.56 -15.88
CA GLU A 188 42.96 -5.28 -16.48
C GLU A 188 41.89 -4.76 -17.43
N ARG A 189 41.21 -5.66 -18.14
CA ARG A 189 40.06 -5.33 -18.99
C ARG A 189 38.89 -4.76 -18.18
N VAL A 190 38.49 -5.42 -17.10
CA VAL A 190 37.42 -4.94 -16.21
C VAL A 190 37.79 -3.61 -15.54
N ASN A 191 39.06 -3.45 -15.15
CA ASN A 191 39.55 -2.21 -14.56
C ASN A 191 39.54 -1.04 -15.56
N ARG A 192 39.82 -1.29 -16.84
CA ARG A 192 39.67 -0.26 -17.90
C ARG A 192 38.21 0.19 -18.02
N TRP A 193 37.28 -0.75 -18.11
CA TRP A 193 35.84 -0.43 -18.16
C TRP A 193 35.35 0.35 -16.94
N ARG A 194 35.81 -0.02 -15.73
CA ARG A 194 35.50 0.74 -14.51
C ARG A 194 36.01 2.18 -14.58
N ASN A 195 37.24 2.38 -15.04
CA ASN A 195 37.81 3.73 -15.17
C ASN A 195 37.08 4.55 -16.23
N ALA A 196 36.74 3.95 -17.37
CA ALA A 196 35.93 4.60 -18.41
C ALA A 196 34.54 4.98 -17.88
N ALA A 197 33.88 4.09 -17.13
CA ALA A 197 32.60 4.39 -16.50
C ALA A 197 32.67 5.54 -15.47
N ARG A 198 33.81 5.74 -14.81
CA ARG A 198 34.01 6.86 -13.87
C ARG A 198 34.23 8.20 -14.58
N ASP A 199 34.77 8.19 -15.79
CA ASP A 199 34.98 9.39 -16.60
C ASP A 199 33.66 9.95 -17.15
N LEU A 200 32.65 9.09 -17.30
CA LEU A 200 31.30 9.43 -17.75
C LEU A 200 30.39 10.01 -16.65
N LEU A 201 30.84 10.03 -15.38
CA LEU A 201 30.08 10.56 -14.22
C LEU A 201 30.57 11.95 -13.79
#